data_AF-A0A7W0YM21-F1
#
_entry.id   AF-A0A7W0YM21-F1
#
_cell.length_a   1.000
_cell.length_b   1.000
_cell.length_c   1.000
_cell.angle_alpha   90.00
_cell.angle_beta   90.00
_cell.angle_gamma   90.00
#
_symmetry.space_group_name_H-M   'P 1'
#
loop_
_entity.id
_entity.type
_entity.pdbx_description
1 polymer ?
#
loop_
_entity_poly.entity_id
_entity_poly.type
_entity_poly.pdbx_seq_one_letter_code
_entity_poly.pdbx_strand_id
1 'polypeptide(L)'
;MGSEPDYSREALARFVDYVVEKGLVNPSTAQGWRVATAKVLDALEPEEQADVRRVDVDATFKQFLNRNPGRLSPASTGEYRRRVGRAIEEFVSWMENPAGYGSRSAAWAARGESRPRTRQAAPVPRSPEVRPGTAAAPGISLAFPLRPGFLAQVVVPPDLTVDEARRMGAFLLTLAPEFRPEVTGQRLG
;
A
#
# COMPACT_ATOMS: atom_id res chain seq x y z
N MET A 1 27.05 -26.76 11.26
CA MET A 1 26.69 -26.38 9.87
C MET A 1 25.72 -25.21 9.98
N GLY A 2 26.18 -23.99 9.72
CA GLY A 2 25.26 -22.86 9.63
C GLY A 2 24.45 -23.04 8.35
N SER A 3 23.14 -23.19 8.46
CA SER A 3 22.27 -23.20 7.28
C SER A 3 22.52 -21.94 6.47
N GLU A 4 22.72 -22.09 5.17
CA GLU A 4 22.77 -20.93 4.28
C GLU A 4 21.45 -20.13 4.42
N PRO A 5 21.52 -18.80 4.42
CA PRO A 5 20.35 -17.96 4.46
C PRO A 5 19.45 -18.21 3.23
N ASP A 6 18.20 -18.59 3.50
CA ASP A 6 17.17 -18.87 2.50
C ASP A 6 16.55 -17.58 1.96
N TYR A 7 16.85 -17.24 0.70
CA TYR A 7 16.34 -16.06 -0.01
C TYR A 7 15.22 -16.38 -1.00
N SER A 8 14.55 -17.52 -0.86
CA SER A 8 13.44 -17.92 -1.73
C SER A 8 12.24 -16.97 -1.62
N ARG A 9 11.36 -17.02 -2.63
CA ARG A 9 10.05 -16.36 -2.60
C ARG A 9 9.23 -16.77 -1.36
N GLU A 10 9.31 -18.04 -0.96
CA GLU A 10 8.62 -18.58 0.20
C GLU A 10 9.18 -18.02 1.50
N ALA A 11 10.50 -17.81 1.58
CA ALA A 11 11.14 -17.14 2.70
C ALA A 11 10.71 -15.67 2.81
N LEU A 12 10.64 -14.96 1.68
CA LEU A 12 10.08 -13.60 1.64
C LEU A 12 8.63 -13.56 2.14
N ALA A 13 7.79 -14.52 1.73
CA ALA A 13 6.40 -14.60 2.20
C ALA A 13 6.32 -14.82 3.72
N ARG A 14 7.13 -15.73 4.26
CA ARG A 14 7.23 -15.97 5.71
C ARG A 14 7.73 -14.74 6.47
N PHE A 15 8.67 -14.00 5.91
CA PHE A 15 9.16 -12.75 6.49
C PHE A 15 8.04 -11.70 6.57
N VAL A 16 7.25 -11.52 5.51
CA VAL A 16 6.11 -10.59 5.52
C VAL A 16 5.13 -10.95 6.63
N ASP A 17 4.91 -12.25 6.88
CA ASP A 17 4.03 -12.71 7.95
C ASP A 17 4.62 -12.45 9.34
N TYR A 18 5.92 -12.71 9.49
CA TYR A 18 6.66 -12.44 10.72
C TYR A 18 6.60 -10.95 11.12
N VAL A 19 6.84 -10.03 10.19
CA VAL A 19 6.84 -8.58 10.52
C VAL A 19 5.46 -8.05 10.87
N VAL A 20 4.38 -8.68 10.38
CA VAL A 20 3.00 -8.38 10.80
C VAL A 20 2.76 -8.90 12.21
N GLU A 21 3.06 -10.17 12.46
CA GLU A 21 2.84 -10.81 13.76
C GLU A 21 3.60 -10.08 14.87
N LYS A 22 4.83 -9.64 14.60
CA LYS A 22 5.66 -8.91 15.56
C LYS A 22 5.37 -7.41 15.61
N GLY A 23 4.42 -6.90 14.82
CA GLY A 23 4.05 -5.48 14.79
C GLY A 23 5.18 -4.55 14.33
N LEU A 24 6.17 -5.08 13.59
CA LEU A 24 7.34 -4.34 13.11
C LEU A 24 7.01 -3.48 11.89
N VAL A 25 5.95 -3.83 11.18
CA VAL A 25 5.44 -3.11 10.02
C VAL A 25 3.94 -2.90 10.22
N ASN A 26 3.43 -1.74 9.80
CA ASN A 26 1.99 -1.49 9.84
C ASN A 26 1.25 -2.61 9.05
N PRO A 27 0.19 -3.22 9.61
CA PRO A 27 -0.52 -4.32 8.97
C PRO A 27 -0.98 -4.02 7.53
N SER A 28 -1.38 -2.78 7.25
CA SER A 28 -1.77 -2.35 5.90
C SER A 28 -0.59 -2.35 4.92
N THR A 29 0.59 -1.97 5.37
CA THR A 29 1.81 -1.92 4.56
C THR A 29 2.29 -3.33 4.24
N ALA A 30 2.34 -4.20 5.25
CA ALA A 30 2.74 -5.58 5.06
C ALA A 30 1.73 -6.39 4.24
N GLN A 31 0.43 -6.15 4.40
CA GLN A 31 -0.58 -6.74 3.51
C GLN A 31 -0.40 -6.23 2.07
N GLY A 32 -0.03 -4.95 1.89
CA GLY A 32 0.34 -4.40 0.60
C GLY A 32 1.55 -5.10 -0.03
N TRP A 33 2.56 -5.43 0.76
CA TRP A 33 3.71 -6.23 0.32
C TRP A 33 3.28 -7.63 -0.08
N ARG A 34 2.55 -8.35 0.78
CA ARG A 34 2.06 -9.71 0.54
C ARG A 34 1.33 -9.85 -0.78
N VAL A 35 0.40 -8.95 -1.06
CA VAL A 35 -0.39 -8.98 -2.29
C VAL A 35 0.46 -8.63 -3.51
N ALA A 36 1.36 -7.66 -3.38
CA ALA A 36 2.19 -7.23 -4.50
C ALA A 36 3.22 -8.31 -4.88
N THR A 37 3.92 -8.87 -3.89
CA THR A 37 4.90 -9.94 -4.10
C THR A 37 4.21 -11.21 -4.60
N ALA A 38 3.06 -11.61 -4.03
CA ALA A 38 2.32 -12.77 -4.48
C ALA A 38 1.82 -12.64 -5.93
N LYS A 39 1.42 -11.44 -6.39
CA LYS A 39 0.97 -11.27 -7.79
C LYS A 39 2.11 -11.18 -8.79
N VAL A 40 3.19 -10.49 -8.44
CA VAL A 40 4.26 -10.14 -9.39
C VAL A 40 5.31 -11.23 -9.46
N LEU A 41 5.67 -11.83 -8.32
CA LEU A 41 6.70 -12.88 -8.26
C LEU A 41 6.16 -14.25 -8.70
N ASP A 42 4.85 -14.45 -8.74
CA ASP A 42 4.24 -15.68 -9.27
C ASP A 42 4.41 -15.82 -10.78
N ALA A 43 4.70 -14.71 -11.47
CA ALA A 43 4.95 -14.69 -12.91
C ALA A 43 6.43 -14.90 -13.28
N LEU A 44 7.31 -15.10 -12.28
CA LEU A 44 8.73 -15.38 -12.47
C LEU A 44 8.98 -16.84 -12.84
N GLU A 45 10.07 -17.11 -13.55
CA GLU A 45 10.52 -18.47 -13.79
C GLU A 45 10.99 -19.13 -12.47
N PRO A 46 10.92 -20.46 -12.33
CA PRO A 46 11.26 -21.15 -11.07
C PRO A 46 12.67 -20.83 -10.55
N GLU A 47 13.61 -20.58 -11.46
CA GLU A 47 15.01 -20.24 -11.15
C GLU A 47 15.16 -18.85 -10.52
N GLU A 48 14.29 -17.90 -10.90
CA GLU A 48 14.23 -16.56 -10.31
C GLU A 48 13.47 -16.56 -8.99
N GLN A 49 12.53 -17.49 -8.79
CA GLN A 49 11.80 -17.66 -7.52
C GLN A 49 12.70 -18.21 -6.40
N ALA A 50 13.79 -18.90 -6.77
CA ALA A 50 14.73 -19.49 -5.82
C ALA A 50 15.60 -18.47 -5.06
N ASP A 51 15.84 -17.28 -5.64
CA ASP A 51 16.60 -16.21 -4.99
C ASP A 51 16.06 -14.82 -5.39
N VAL A 52 15.26 -14.21 -4.50
CA VAL A 52 14.62 -12.92 -4.77
C VAL A 52 15.60 -11.76 -4.94
N ARG A 53 16.88 -11.92 -4.55
CA ARG A 53 17.91 -10.88 -4.74
C ARG A 53 18.30 -10.71 -6.21
N ARG A 54 18.06 -11.73 -7.03
CA ARG A 54 18.36 -11.72 -8.46
C ARG A 54 17.24 -11.11 -9.29
N VAL A 55 16.10 -10.81 -8.68
CA VAL A 55 14.93 -10.28 -9.36
C VAL A 55 15.16 -8.82 -9.73
N ASP A 56 15.28 -8.55 -11.04
CA ASP A 56 15.12 -7.20 -11.57
C ASP A 56 13.64 -6.82 -11.54
N VAL A 57 13.25 -6.13 -10.47
CA VAL A 57 11.86 -5.72 -10.23
C VAL A 57 11.28 -4.98 -11.43
N ASP A 58 12.06 -4.19 -12.17
CA ASP A 58 11.58 -3.41 -13.30
C ASP A 58 11.34 -4.27 -14.52
N ALA A 59 12.27 -5.17 -14.82
CA ALA A 59 12.14 -6.13 -15.91
C ALA A 59 10.99 -7.10 -15.66
N THR A 60 10.90 -7.66 -14.44
CA THR A 60 9.80 -8.53 -14.02
C THR A 60 8.46 -7.82 -14.13
N PHE A 61 8.37 -6.55 -13.71
CA PHE A 61 7.11 -5.81 -13.81
C PHE A 61 6.70 -5.57 -15.27
N LYS A 62 7.66 -5.24 -16.14
CA LYS A 62 7.40 -5.09 -17.58
C LYS A 62 6.90 -6.40 -18.19
N GLN A 63 7.55 -7.52 -17.88
CA GLN A 63 7.12 -8.84 -18.35
C GLN A 63 5.73 -9.20 -17.81
N PHE A 64 5.45 -8.93 -16.54
CA PHE A 64 4.14 -9.15 -15.93
C PHE A 64 3.04 -8.37 -16.66
N LEU A 65 3.25 -7.08 -16.96
CA LEU A 65 2.28 -6.26 -17.70
C LEU A 65 2.09 -6.73 -19.13
N ASN A 66 3.17 -7.15 -19.81
CA ASN A 66 3.11 -7.68 -21.16
C ASN A 66 2.32 -9.00 -21.22
N ARG A 67 2.49 -9.88 -20.21
CA ARG A 67 1.76 -11.15 -20.09
C ARG A 67 0.32 -10.96 -19.58
N ASN A 68 0.00 -9.84 -18.95
CA ASN A 68 -1.30 -9.54 -18.33
C ASN A 68 -1.86 -8.17 -18.77
N PRO A 69 -2.15 -7.95 -20.06
CA PRO A 69 -2.64 -6.66 -20.55
C PRO A 69 -3.97 -6.29 -19.88
N GLY A 70 -4.08 -5.04 -19.41
CA GLY A 70 -5.30 -4.50 -18.80
C GLY A 70 -5.60 -4.96 -17.37
N ARG A 71 -4.77 -5.85 -16.78
CA ARG A 71 -5.01 -6.39 -15.43
C ARG A 71 -4.67 -5.41 -14.30
N LEU A 72 -3.87 -4.38 -14.58
CA LEU A 72 -3.51 -3.29 -13.66
C LEU A 72 -3.66 -1.94 -14.36
N SER A 73 -4.22 -0.96 -13.64
CA SER A 73 -4.20 0.43 -14.09
C SER A 73 -2.80 1.03 -13.94
N PRO A 74 -2.42 2.04 -14.74
CA PRO A 74 -1.10 2.68 -14.64
C PRO A 74 -0.75 3.20 -13.23
N ALA A 75 -1.75 3.71 -12.50
CA ALA A 75 -1.59 4.15 -11.11
C ALA A 75 -1.29 2.96 -10.16
N SER A 76 -1.96 1.82 -10.37
CA SER A 76 -1.73 0.61 -9.56
C SER A 76 -0.39 -0.04 -9.88
N THR A 77 0.06 0.03 -11.14
CA THR A 77 1.36 -0.47 -11.61
C THR A 77 2.53 0.14 -10.83
N GLY A 78 2.56 1.47 -10.69
CA GLY A 78 3.64 2.15 -9.99
C GLY A 78 3.71 1.78 -8.49
N GLU A 79 2.55 1.67 -7.85
CA GLU A 79 2.43 1.30 -6.44
C GLU A 79 2.87 -0.14 -6.18
N TYR A 80 2.46 -1.09 -7.03
CA TYR A 80 2.86 -2.48 -6.90
C TYR A 80 4.37 -2.64 -7.11
N ARG A 81 4.96 -1.97 -8.10
CA ARG A 81 6.41 -1.99 -8.34
C ARG A 81 7.19 -1.52 -7.12
N ARG A 82 6.79 -0.37 -6.53
CA ARG A 82 7.41 0.17 -5.31
C ARG A 82 7.29 -0.79 -4.13
N ARG A 83 6.12 -1.43 -3.96
CA ARG A 83 5.86 -2.37 -2.86
C ARG A 83 6.69 -3.65 -2.99
N VAL A 84 6.82 -4.21 -4.19
CA VAL A 84 7.66 -5.41 -4.41
C VAL A 84 9.12 -5.10 -4.12
N GLY A 85 9.66 -4.02 -4.69
CA GLY A 85 11.05 -3.63 -4.44
C GLY A 85 11.32 -3.36 -2.96
N ARG A 86 10.39 -2.68 -2.27
CA ARG A 86 10.53 -2.42 -0.84
C ARG A 86 10.48 -3.69 0.00
N ALA A 87 9.59 -4.63 -0.32
CA ALA A 87 9.50 -5.89 0.41
C ALA A 87 10.78 -6.72 0.28
N ILE A 88 11.39 -6.76 -0.92
CA ILE A 88 12.65 -7.45 -1.17
C ILE A 88 13.80 -6.77 -0.41
N GLU A 89 13.91 -5.44 -0.47
CA GLU A 89 14.94 -4.70 0.29
C GLU A 89 14.86 -5.00 1.80
N GLU A 90 13.67 -4.92 2.38
CA GLU A 90 13.46 -5.12 3.82
C GLU A 90 13.76 -6.56 4.23
N PHE A 91 13.38 -7.53 3.38
CA PHE A 91 13.69 -8.93 3.60
C PHE A 91 15.19 -9.20 3.58
N VAL A 92 15.91 -8.70 2.58
CA VAL A 92 17.38 -8.86 2.49
C VAL A 92 18.05 -8.22 3.72
N SER A 93 17.63 -7.01 4.06
CA SER A 93 18.09 -6.29 5.24
C SER A 93 17.80 -7.02 6.57
N TRP A 94 16.70 -7.76 6.65
CA TRP A 94 16.37 -8.62 7.79
C TRP A 94 17.27 -9.87 7.82
N MET A 95 17.50 -10.51 6.68
CA MET A 95 18.37 -11.69 6.57
C MET A 95 19.82 -11.35 6.95
N GLU A 96 20.31 -10.16 6.60
CA GLU A 96 21.65 -9.69 6.94
C GLU A 96 21.80 -9.32 8.43
N ASN A 97 20.75 -8.77 9.05
CA ASN A 97 20.78 -8.40 10.46
C ASN A 97 19.40 -8.54 11.14
N PRO A 98 19.02 -9.77 11.53
CA PRO A 98 17.72 -10.02 12.15
C PRO A 98 17.59 -9.33 13.51
N ALA A 99 18.65 -9.33 14.32
CA ALA A 99 18.67 -8.75 15.66
C ALA A 99 18.48 -7.22 15.66
N GLY A 100 18.94 -6.54 14.61
CA GLY A 100 18.81 -5.08 14.45
C GLY A 100 17.63 -4.62 13.60
N TYR A 101 16.80 -5.54 13.08
CA TYR A 101 15.70 -5.16 12.19
C TYR A 101 14.59 -4.39 12.92
N GLY A 102 14.24 -4.81 14.15
CA GLY A 102 13.19 -4.18 14.97
C GLY A 102 13.50 -2.76 15.44
N SER A 103 14.78 -2.42 15.68
CA SER A 103 15.16 -1.06 16.11
C SER A 103 15.09 -0.05 14.97
N ARG A 104 15.35 -0.49 13.72
CA ARG A 104 15.21 0.35 12.52
C ARG A 104 13.74 0.61 12.18
N SER A 105 12.86 -0.37 12.37
CA SER A 105 11.41 -0.24 12.19
C SER A 105 10.75 0.64 13.27
N ALA A 106 11.17 0.54 14.52
CA ALA A 106 10.78 1.49 15.57
C ALA A 106 11.25 2.92 15.26
N ALA A 107 12.46 3.08 14.70
CA ALA A 107 12.95 4.37 14.23
C ALA A 107 12.18 4.89 13.01
N TRP A 108 11.61 4.03 12.16
CA TRP A 108 10.71 4.45 11.06
C TRP A 108 9.31 4.84 11.54
N ALA A 109 8.75 4.13 12.54
CA ALA A 109 7.52 4.53 13.21
C ALA A 109 7.70 5.91 13.88
N ALA A 110 8.87 6.17 14.48
CA ALA A 110 9.21 7.48 15.05
C ALA A 110 9.58 8.55 13.99
N ARG A 111 10.17 8.18 12.85
CA ARG A 111 10.53 9.10 11.75
C ARG A 111 9.34 9.52 10.88
N GLY A 112 8.21 8.82 10.96
CA GLY A 112 6.93 9.27 10.40
C GLY A 112 6.36 10.49 11.13
N GLU A 113 6.72 10.68 12.40
CA GLU A 113 6.20 11.72 13.30
C GLU A 113 7.08 12.98 13.34
N SER A 114 8.25 12.98 12.70
CA SER A 114 9.19 14.10 12.83
C SER A 114 10.09 14.26 11.61
N ARG A 115 9.56 14.95 10.59
CA ARG A 115 10.42 15.67 9.64
C ARG A 115 10.00 17.14 9.63
N PRO A 116 10.72 18.03 10.35
CA PRO A 116 10.56 19.45 10.13
C PRO A 116 11.12 19.73 8.73
N ARG A 117 10.22 20.02 7.78
CA ARG A 117 10.64 20.56 6.48
C ARG A 117 11.12 21.98 6.71
N THR A 118 12.41 22.12 7.00
CA THR A 118 13.14 23.38 6.87
C THR A 118 13.04 23.82 5.42
N ARG A 119 12.26 24.88 5.23
CA ARG A 119 11.96 25.53 3.96
C ARG A 119 13.18 26.36 3.56
N GLN A 120 14.07 25.80 2.74
CA GLN A 120 15.00 26.64 1.98
C GLN A 120 14.31 27.04 0.67
N ALA A 121 14.09 28.35 0.54
CA ALA A 121 13.35 28.96 -0.54
C ALA A 121 14.17 29.03 -1.83
N ALA A 122 13.55 28.69 -2.96
CA ALA A 122 13.82 29.28 -4.27
C ALA A 122 12.48 29.74 -4.87
N PRO A 123 12.41 30.89 -5.57
CA PRO A 123 11.16 31.57 -5.87
C PRO A 123 10.52 31.15 -7.20
N VAL A 124 9.29 31.66 -7.41
CA VAL A 124 8.39 31.74 -8.59
C VAL A 124 7.38 30.60 -8.87
N PRO A 125 6.18 30.91 -9.41
CA PRO A 125 5.25 32.00 -9.07
C PRO A 125 3.80 31.52 -8.76
N ARG A 126 3.01 32.45 -8.23
CA ARG A 126 1.61 32.40 -7.72
C ARG A 126 0.57 31.66 -8.57
N SER A 127 -0.33 30.90 -7.91
CA SER A 127 -1.83 30.98 -7.97
C SER A 127 -2.51 29.83 -7.19
N PRO A 128 -3.80 29.97 -6.79
CA PRO A 128 -4.31 30.80 -5.72
C PRO A 128 -4.55 30.00 -4.41
N GLU A 129 -4.72 30.77 -3.36
CA GLU A 129 -4.89 30.40 -1.96
C GLU A 129 -6.23 29.69 -1.70
N VAL A 130 -6.19 28.40 -1.37
CA VAL A 130 -7.31 27.71 -0.72
C VAL A 130 -7.16 27.93 0.78
N ARG A 131 -8.11 28.66 1.35
CA ARG A 131 -8.21 28.96 2.79
C ARG A 131 -8.10 27.68 3.62
N PRO A 132 -7.41 27.68 4.77
CA PRO A 132 -7.36 26.52 5.66
C PRO A 132 -8.70 26.41 6.40
N GLY A 133 -9.64 25.69 5.81
CA GLY A 133 -10.85 25.23 6.48
C GLY A 133 -10.54 23.97 7.27
N THR A 134 -10.47 24.12 8.59
CA THR A 134 -10.52 23.09 9.63
C THR A 134 -9.36 22.09 9.63
N ALA A 135 -8.54 22.16 10.68
CA ALA A 135 -7.57 21.12 11.00
C ALA A 135 -8.30 19.76 11.06
N ALA A 136 -8.03 18.90 10.08
CA ALA A 136 -8.50 17.53 10.11
C ALA A 136 -7.89 16.86 11.34
N ALA A 137 -8.75 16.41 12.26
CA ALA A 137 -8.34 15.52 13.33
C ALA A 137 -7.61 14.30 12.72
N PRO A 138 -6.62 13.72 13.41
CA PRO A 138 -5.90 12.55 12.91
C PRO A 138 -6.90 11.39 12.68
N GLY A 139 -7.21 11.10 11.42
CA GLY A 139 -8.10 10.02 11.03
C GLY A 139 -7.41 8.66 11.08
N ILE A 140 -8.18 7.60 11.30
CA ILE A 140 -7.74 6.22 11.18
C ILE A 140 -7.69 5.84 9.71
N SER A 141 -6.56 5.30 9.28
CA SER A 141 -6.31 4.89 7.90
C SER A 141 -6.50 3.37 7.76
N LEU A 142 -7.51 2.95 6.99
CA LEU A 142 -7.94 1.57 6.81
C LEU A 142 -7.83 1.13 5.35
N ALA A 143 -7.39 -0.10 5.11
CA ALA A 143 -7.42 -0.71 3.78
C ALA A 143 -8.77 -1.41 3.56
N PHE A 144 -9.53 -0.96 2.57
CA PHE A 144 -10.84 -1.50 2.21
C PHE A 144 -10.76 -2.38 0.96
N PRO A 145 -11.02 -3.69 1.06
CA PRO A 145 -10.98 -4.59 -0.10
C PRO A 145 -12.20 -4.36 -1.00
N LEU A 146 -12.05 -3.53 -2.04
CA LEU A 146 -13.16 -3.18 -2.93
C LEU A 146 -13.44 -4.28 -3.98
N ARG A 147 -12.40 -4.98 -4.45
CA ARG A 147 -12.50 -6.10 -5.40
C ARG A 147 -11.26 -6.99 -5.32
N PRO A 148 -11.30 -8.24 -5.86
CA PRO A 148 -10.15 -9.14 -5.83
C PRO A 148 -8.86 -8.46 -6.29
N GLY A 149 -7.93 -8.29 -5.34
CA GLY A 149 -6.63 -7.71 -5.59
C GLY A 149 -6.61 -6.20 -5.88
N PHE A 150 -7.61 -5.45 -5.43
CA PHE A 150 -7.59 -3.98 -5.36
C PHE A 150 -8.08 -3.55 -3.96
N LEU A 151 -7.20 -2.88 -3.21
CA LEU A 151 -7.49 -2.31 -1.91
C LEU A 151 -7.60 -0.79 -2.05
N ALA A 152 -8.74 -0.23 -1.68
CA ALA A 152 -8.91 1.21 -1.53
C ALA A 152 -8.38 1.64 -0.16
N GLN A 153 -7.75 2.81 -0.07
CA GLN A 153 -7.42 3.41 1.23
C GLN A 153 -8.60 4.27 1.67
N VAL A 154 -9.08 4.06 2.90
CA VAL A 154 -10.15 4.87 3.50
C VAL A 154 -9.58 5.53 4.76
N VAL A 155 -9.71 6.85 4.87
CA VAL A 155 -9.36 7.59 6.08
C VAL A 155 -10.66 8.05 6.72
N VAL A 156 -10.90 7.64 7.96
CA VAL A 156 -12.14 7.94 8.70
C VAL A 156 -11.83 8.53 10.08
N PRO A 157 -12.73 9.31 10.68
CA PRO A 157 -12.61 9.70 12.08
C PRO A 157 -12.56 8.48 13.01
N PRO A 158 -11.86 8.56 14.15
CA PRO A 158 -11.83 7.47 15.15
C PRO A 158 -13.20 7.20 15.78
N ASP A 159 -14.09 8.17 15.74
CA ASP A 159 -15.44 8.18 16.29
C ASP A 159 -16.53 8.15 15.20
N LEU A 160 -16.21 7.59 14.01
CA LEU A 160 -17.12 7.51 12.87
C LEU A 160 -18.51 6.97 13.26
N THR A 161 -19.54 7.79 13.03
CA THR A 161 -20.93 7.42 13.28
C THR A 161 -21.57 6.67 12.11
N VAL A 162 -22.68 5.97 12.38
CA VAL A 162 -23.47 5.28 11.35
C VAL A 162 -24.00 6.26 10.29
N ASP A 163 -24.45 7.44 10.70
CA ASP A 163 -24.98 8.45 9.77
C ASP A 163 -23.90 9.03 8.87
N GLU A 164 -22.69 9.25 9.40
CA GLU A 164 -21.54 9.66 8.59
C GLU A 164 -21.14 8.56 7.61
N ALA A 165 -21.07 7.31 8.04
CA ALA A 165 -20.78 6.18 7.17
C ALA A 165 -21.82 6.05 6.04
N ARG A 166 -23.11 6.26 6.34
CA ARG A 166 -24.19 6.31 5.33
C ARG A 166 -24.00 7.44 4.33
N ARG A 167 -23.68 8.65 4.80
CA ARG A 167 -23.40 9.81 3.93
C ARG A 167 -22.19 9.58 3.04
N MET A 168 -21.11 9.01 3.60
CA MET A 168 -19.91 8.64 2.84
C MET A 168 -20.23 7.59 1.77
N GLY A 169 -21.00 6.56 2.11
CA GLY A 169 -21.45 5.55 1.15
C GLY A 169 -22.30 6.14 0.02
N ALA A 170 -23.25 7.01 0.37
CA ALA A 170 -24.07 7.72 -0.61
C ALA A 170 -23.23 8.59 -1.55
N PHE A 171 -22.25 9.33 -1.01
CA PHE A 171 -21.31 10.11 -1.81
C PHE A 171 -20.49 9.21 -2.76
N LEU A 172 -19.92 8.11 -2.25
CA LEU A 172 -19.14 7.17 -3.06
C LEU A 172 -19.98 6.56 -4.19
N LEU A 173 -21.27 6.27 -3.94
CA LEU A 173 -22.19 5.80 -4.98
C LEU A 173 -22.32 6.81 -6.13
N THR A 174 -22.38 8.12 -5.85
CA THR A 174 -22.48 9.15 -6.90
C THR A 174 -21.25 9.22 -7.82
N LEU A 175 -20.11 8.68 -7.37
CA LEU A 175 -18.88 8.64 -8.18
C LEU A 175 -18.87 7.47 -9.16
N ALA A 176 -19.76 6.48 -9.00
CA ALA A 176 -19.85 5.34 -9.89
C ALA A 176 -20.57 5.73 -11.20
N PRO A 177 -19.94 5.54 -12.38
CA PRO A 177 -20.52 5.95 -13.68
C PRO A 177 -21.90 5.36 -13.98
N GLU A 178 -22.17 4.17 -13.46
CA GLU A 178 -23.41 3.42 -13.63
C GLU A 178 -24.49 3.78 -12.60
N PHE A 179 -24.16 4.60 -11.60
CA PHE A 179 -25.11 4.92 -10.54
C PHE A 179 -26.31 5.69 -11.10
N ARG A 180 -27.49 5.09 -10.94
CA ARG A 180 -28.78 5.72 -11.17
C ARG A 180 -29.43 5.90 -9.80
N PRO A 181 -29.63 7.13 -9.31
CA PRO A 181 -30.41 7.31 -8.10
C PRO A 181 -31.81 6.76 -8.36
N GLU A 182 -32.29 5.85 -7.51
CA GLU A 182 -33.70 5.49 -7.54
C GLU A 182 -34.50 6.74 -7.24
N VAL A 183 -35.22 7.25 -8.24
CA VAL A 183 -36.23 8.27 -8.02
C VAL A 183 -37.33 7.54 -7.25
N THR A 184 -37.28 7.57 -5.92
CA THR A 184 -38.41 7.19 -5.08
C THR A 184 -39.52 8.19 -5.32
N GLY A 185 -40.24 8.00 -6.43
CA GLY A 185 -41.54 8.58 -6.65
C GLY A 185 -42.51 7.88 -5.71
N GLN A 186 -42.78 8.50 -4.57
CA GLN A 186 -43.99 8.20 -3.82
C GLN A 186 -44.75 9.50 -3.50
N ARG A 187 -45.75 9.72 -4.35
CA ARG A 187 -47.11 10.24 -4.09
C ARG A 187 -47.22 11.54 -3.28
N LEU A 188 -47.54 12.61 -4.02
CA LEU A 188 -48.59 13.55 -3.61
C LEU A 188 -49.70 13.44 -4.66
N GLY A 189 -50.87 12.94 -4.24
CA GLY A 189 -52.06 12.70 -5.07
C GLY A 189 -52.66 11.33 -4.80
#